data_AF-A0A2W5VF95-F1
#
_entry.id   AF-A0A2W5VF95-F1
#
_cell.length_a   1.000
_cell.length_b   1.000
_cell.length_c   1.000
_cell.angle_alpha   90.00
_cell.angle_beta   90.00
_cell.angle_gamma   90.00
#
_symmetry.space_group_name_H-M   'P 1'
#
loop_
_entity.id
_entity.type
_entity.pdbx_description
1 polymer ?
#
loop_
_entity_poly.entity_id
_entity_poly.type
_entity_poly.pdbx_seq_one_letter_code
_entity_poly.pdbx_strand_id
1 'polypeptide(L)'
;MPLFLLVPFAVFFGCVLGQFYLVRKVRRALVARHPALWLQLSDKALFIDNAIFSFVLKKRDKALGDPALSAITGRMRKLQIVAIVAWAAYGIGIVTAGFR
;
A
#
# COMPACT_ATOMS: atom_id res chain seq x y z
N MET A 1 -26.57 14.93 6.64
CA MET A 1 -25.40 14.72 7.53
C MET A 1 -24.70 13.35 7.39
N PRO A 2 -25.34 12.20 7.03
CA PRO A 2 -24.58 10.93 6.90
C PRO A 2 -23.75 10.79 5.62
N LEU A 3 -24.08 11.51 4.53
CA LEU A 3 -23.37 11.40 3.25
C LEU A 3 -21.90 11.84 3.31
N PHE A 4 -21.58 12.87 4.11
CA PHE A 4 -20.22 13.39 4.25
C PHE A 4 -19.27 12.45 5.00
N LEU A 5 -19.81 11.50 5.78
CA LEU A 5 -19.03 10.43 6.43
C LEU A 5 -18.88 9.18 5.54
N LEU A 6 -19.80 8.97 4.58
CA LEU A 6 -19.74 7.83 3.67
C LEU A 6 -18.65 7.97 2.60
N VAL A 7 -18.41 9.18 2.10
CA VAL A 7 -17.35 9.46 1.12
C VAL A 7 -15.94 9.09 1.64
N PRO A 8 -15.49 9.56 2.81
CA PRO A 8 -14.18 9.20 3.34
C PRO A 8 -14.09 7.71 3.70
N PHE A 9 -15.18 7.11 4.18
CA PHE A 9 -15.23 5.67 4.41
C PHE A 9 -15.06 4.87 3.11
N ALA A 10 -15.75 5.25 2.03
CA ALA A 10 -15.62 4.59 0.73
C ALA A 10 -14.22 4.76 0.13
N VAL A 11 -13.63 5.96 0.25
CA VAL A 11 -12.24 6.23 -0.18
C VAL A 11 -11.24 5.39 0.63
N PHE A 12 -11.43 5.31 1.94
CA PHE A 12 -10.62 4.48 2.83
C PHE A 12 -10.71 3.01 2.45
N PHE A 13 -11.93 2.50 2.30
CA PHE A 13 -12.19 1.11 1.94
C PHE A 13 -11.60 0.76 0.58
N GLY A 14 -11.74 1.64 -0.41
CA GLY A 14 -11.13 1.48 -1.73
C GLY A 14 -9.60 1.47 -1.68
N CYS A 15 -8.99 2.35 -0.88
CA CYS A 15 -7.54 2.36 -0.67
C CYS A 15 -7.05 1.07 -0.02
N VAL A 16 -7.72 0.60 1.04
CA VAL A 16 -7.35 -0.63 1.75
C VAL A 16 -7.48 -1.85 0.83
N LEU A 17 -8.58 -1.97 0.08
CA LEU A 17 -8.76 -3.04 -0.90
C LEU A 17 -7.68 -3.01 -1.98
N GLY A 18 -7.37 -1.82 -2.51
CA GLY A 18 -6.31 -1.64 -3.51
C GLY A 18 -4.93 -2.04 -2.97
N GLN A 19 -4.63 -1.66 -1.73
CA GLN A 19 -3.40 -2.04 -1.04
C GLN A 19 -3.31 -3.56 -0.86
N PHE A 20 -4.38 -4.20 -0.37
CA PHE A 20 -4.43 -5.65 -0.16
C PHE A 20 -4.27 -6.42 -1.46
N TYR A 21 -4.92 -5.97 -2.54
CA TYR A 21 -4.77 -6.53 -3.87
C TYR A 21 -3.33 -6.43 -4.39
N LEU A 22 -2.69 -5.26 -4.23
CA LEU A 22 -1.32 -5.04 -4.69
C LEU A 22 -0.30 -5.84 -3.87
N VAL A 23 -0.46 -5.93 -2.55
CA VAL A 23 0.34 -6.80 -1.68
C VAL A 23 0.30 -8.24 -2.17
N ARG A 24 -0.90 -8.75 -2.47
CA ARG A 24 -1.08 -10.12 -2.98
C ARG A 24 -0.42 -10.32 -4.34
N LYS A 25 -0.43 -9.30 -5.22
CA LYS A 25 0.31 -9.33 -6.49
C LYS A 25 1.82 -9.33 -6.29
N VAL A 26 2.35 -8.47 -5.42
CA VAL A 26 3.79 -8.41 -5.09
C VAL A 26 4.23 -9.74 -4.49
N ARG A 27 3.44 -10.32 -3.58
CA ARG A 27 3.67 -11.65 -3.01
C ARG A 27 3.83 -12.71 -4.10
N ARG A 28 2.83 -12.83 -4.98
CA ARG A 28 2.86 -13.83 -6.06
C ARG A 28 4.07 -13.63 -6.98
N ALA A 29 4.40 -12.39 -7.30
CA ALA A 29 5.56 -12.07 -8.13
C ALA A 29 6.89 -12.43 -7.43
N LEU A 30 7.03 -12.14 -6.13
CA LEU A 30 8.19 -12.52 -5.32
C LEU A 30 8.35 -14.04 -5.25
N VAL A 31 7.28 -14.78 -4.96
CA VAL A 31 7.31 -16.25 -4.90
C VAL A 31 7.71 -16.86 -6.25
N ALA A 32 7.16 -16.34 -7.34
CA ALA A 32 7.39 -16.91 -8.67
C ALA A 32 8.77 -16.58 -9.26
N ARG A 33 9.33 -15.41 -8.94
CA ARG A 33 10.54 -14.89 -9.60
C ARG A 33 11.76 -14.80 -8.70
N HIS A 34 11.55 -14.60 -7.40
CA HIS A 34 12.61 -14.43 -6.40
C HIS A 34 12.35 -15.29 -5.15
N PRO A 35 12.22 -16.63 -5.30
CA PRO A 35 11.81 -17.52 -4.22
C PRO A 35 12.77 -17.50 -3.02
N ALA A 36 14.07 -17.34 -3.26
CA ALA A 36 15.06 -17.24 -2.19
C ALA A 36 14.86 -15.98 -1.31
N LEU A 37 14.52 -14.85 -1.94
CA LEU A 37 14.28 -13.60 -1.22
C LEU A 37 12.91 -13.62 -0.51
N TRP A 38 11.93 -14.30 -1.12
CA TRP A 38 10.65 -14.59 -0.48
C TRP A 38 10.84 -15.38 0.81
N LEU A 39 11.65 -16.45 0.78
CA LEU A 39 11.93 -17.30 1.93
C LEU A 39 12.55 -16.49 3.08
N GLN A 40 13.54 -15.65 2.79
CA GLN A 40 14.16 -14.77 3.80
C GLN A 40 13.19 -13.75 4.40
N LEU A 41 12.23 -13.26 3.61
CA LEU A 41 11.19 -12.34 4.08
C LEU A 41 10.16 -13.05 4.94
N SER A 42 9.74 -14.26 4.56
CA SER A 42 8.75 -15.03 5.30
C SER A 42 9.29 -15.55 6.63
N ASP A 43 10.57 -15.93 6.68
CA ASP A 43 11.18 -16.47 7.90
C ASP A 43 11.33 -15.43 9.01
N LYS A 44 11.53 -14.16 8.62
CA LYS A 44 11.75 -13.05 9.57
C LYS A 44 10.45 -12.33 9.97
N ALA A 45 9.32 -12.64 9.36
CA ALA A 45 8.12 -11.85 9.48
C ALA A 45 6.97 -12.61 10.14
N LEU A 46 6.54 -12.15 11.32
CA LEU A 46 5.28 -12.56 11.94
C LEU A 46 4.05 -12.20 11.08
N PHE A 47 4.14 -11.07 10.36
CA PHE A 47 3.11 -10.62 9.43
C PHE A 47 3.72 -10.38 8.05
N ILE A 48 3.48 -11.34 7.16
CA ILE A 48 3.98 -11.34 5.78
C ILE A 48 3.55 -10.08 5.03
N ASP A 49 2.31 -9.63 5.20
CA ASP A 49 1.81 -8.45 4.51
C ASP A 49 2.57 -7.19 4.95
N ASN A 50 2.89 -7.06 6.24
CA ASN A 50 3.72 -5.97 6.74
C ASN A 50 5.15 -6.02 6.17
N ALA A 51 5.72 -7.22 6.02
CA ALA A 51 7.03 -7.39 5.41
C ALA A 51 7.04 -6.98 3.93
N ILE A 52 5.98 -7.27 3.18
CA ILE A 52 5.81 -6.83 1.79
C ILE A 52 5.65 -5.31 1.73
N PHE A 53 4.85 -4.72 2.62
CA PHE A 53 4.71 -3.28 2.74
C PHE A 53 6.07 -2.60 3.00
N SER A 54 6.84 -3.12 3.96
CA SER A 54 8.19 -2.66 4.27
C SER A 54 9.15 -2.82 3.09
N PHE A 55 9.07 -3.93 2.37
CA PHE A 55 9.85 -4.19 1.16
C PHE A 55 9.58 -3.14 0.06
N VAL A 56 8.30 -2.83 -0.19
CA VAL A 56 7.86 -1.83 -1.16
C VAL A 56 8.27 -0.42 -0.74
N LEU A 57 8.07 -0.06 0.53
CA LEU A 57 8.44 1.26 1.08
C LEU A 57 9.94 1.50 1.03
N LYS A 58 10.75 0.51 1.43
CA LYS A 58 12.23 0.58 1.42
C LYS A 58 12.85 0.48 0.03
N LYS A 59 12.04 0.44 -1.03
CA LYS A 59 12.48 0.36 -2.43
C LYS A 59 13.43 -0.82 -2.72
N ARG A 60 13.29 -1.92 -1.97
CA ARG A 60 14.15 -3.11 -2.11
C ARG A 60 13.96 -3.82 -3.46
N ASP A 61 12.85 -3.55 -4.14
CA ASP A 61 12.58 -3.96 -5.51
C ASP A 61 13.60 -3.45 -6.52
N LYS A 62 14.22 -2.28 -6.28
CA LYS A 62 15.24 -1.72 -7.18
C LYS A 62 16.52 -2.54 -7.22
N ALA A 63 16.90 -3.15 -6.09
CA ALA A 63 18.11 -3.97 -6.00
C ALA A 63 17.99 -5.29 -6.77
N LEU A 64 16.76 -5.72 -7.07
CA LEU A 64 16.48 -6.96 -7.81
C LEU A 64 16.54 -6.80 -9.33
N GLY A 65 16.54 -5.57 -9.84
CA GLY A 65 16.55 -5.32 -11.28
C GLY A 65 15.33 -5.84 -12.05
N ASP A 66 14.25 -6.28 -11.39
CA ASP A 66 13.06 -6.84 -12.05
C ASP A 66 12.06 -5.72 -12.42
N PRO A 67 11.88 -5.39 -13.71
CA PRO A 67 11.03 -4.28 -14.13
C PRO A 67 9.54 -4.55 -13.87
N ALA A 68 9.09 -5.81 -13.91
CA ALA A 68 7.68 -6.11 -13.66
C ALA A 68 7.36 -6.03 -12.16
N LEU A 69 8.28 -6.50 -11.31
CA LEU A 69 8.13 -6.32 -9.86
C LEU A 69 8.13 -4.83 -9.50
N SER A 70 9.09 -4.07 -10.05
CA SER A 70 9.23 -2.62 -9.87
C SER A 70 7.98 -1.83 -10.32
N ALA A 71 7.32 -2.28 -11.39
CA ALA A 71 6.06 -1.67 -11.84
C ALA A 71 4.93 -1.88 -10.82
N ILE A 72 4.82 -3.08 -10.23
CA ILE A 72 3.77 -3.40 -9.24
C ILE A 72 4.03 -2.66 -7.92
N THR A 73 5.26 -2.71 -7.40
CA THR A 73 5.66 -1.98 -6.19
C THR A 73 5.56 -0.47 -6.39
N GLY A 74 5.83 0.03 -7.61
CA GLY A 74 5.61 1.42 -8.00
C GLY A 74 4.14 1.84 -7.92
N ARG A 75 3.21 1.02 -8.44
CA ARG A 75 1.76 1.26 -8.30
C ARG A 75 1.33 1.25 -6.83
N MET A 76 1.88 0.33 -6.03
CA MET A 76 1.58 0.25 -4.60
C MET A 76 2.05 1.49 -3.84
N ARG A 77 3.25 2.02 -4.13
CA ARG A 77 3.74 3.29 -3.59
C ARG A 77 2.85 4.47 -4.00
N LYS A 78 2.46 4.56 -5.27
CA LYS A 78 1.54 5.61 -5.75
C LYS A 78 0.20 5.55 -5.00
N LEU A 79 -0.37 4.35 -4.83
CA LEU A 79 -1.62 4.16 -4.10
C LEU A 79 -1.49 4.58 -2.62
N GLN A 80 -0.35 4.30 -1.97
CA GLN A 80 -0.08 4.78 -0.62
C GLN A 80 -0.01 6.31 -0.55
N ILE A 81 0.67 6.96 -1.51
CA ILE A 81 0.75 8.42 -1.58
C ILE A 81 -0.66 9.01 -1.75
N VAL A 82 -1.45 8.47 -2.67
CA VAL A 82 -2.85 8.90 -2.88
C VAL A 82 -3.67 8.73 -1.60
N ALA A 83 -3.52 7.60 -0.90
CA ALA A 83 -4.21 7.38 0.37
C ALA A 83 -3.80 8.39 1.45
N ILE A 84 -2.50 8.70 1.58
CA ILE A 84 -2.01 9.69 2.54
C ILE A 84 -2.52 11.09 2.19
N VAL A 85 -2.46 11.49 0.92
CA VAL A 85 -2.95 12.80 0.46
C VAL A 85 -4.45 12.93 0.67
N ALA A 86 -5.22 11.88 0.36
CA ALA A 86 -6.66 11.85 0.62
C ALA A 86 -6.97 12.02 2.12
N TRP A 87 -6.20 11.36 3.00
CA TRP A 87 -6.31 11.53 4.45
C TRP A 87 -5.96 12.93 4.92
N ALA A 88 -4.87 13.52 4.40
CA ALA A 88 -4.46 14.86 4.74
C ALA A 88 -5.53 15.89 4.33
N ALA A 89 -6.05 15.79 3.11
CA ALA A 89 -7.14 16.63 2.62
C ALA A 89 -8.42 16.48 3.46
N TYR A 90 -8.75 15.25 3.86
CA TYR A 90 -9.90 14.98 4.72
C TYR A 90 -9.72 15.56 6.13
N GLY A 91 -8.55 15.37 6.75
CA GLY A 91 -8.23 15.94 8.06
C GLY A 91 -8.30 17.47 8.05
N ILE A 92 -7.75 18.12 7.02
CA ILE A 92 -7.89 19.56 6.82
C ILE A 92 -9.36 19.93 6.67
N GLY A 93 -10.14 19.19 5.87
CA GLY A 93 -11.57 19.44 5.67
C GLY A 93 -12.38 19.39 6.97
N ILE A 94 -12.16 18.39 7.83
CA ILE A 94 -12.81 18.31 9.14
C ILE A 94 -12.42 19.48 10.03
N VAL A 95 -11.13 19.78 10.16
CA VAL A 95 -10.65 20.86 11.02
C VAL A 95 -11.19 22.21 10.53
N THR A 96 -11.17 22.46 9.23
CA THR A 96 -11.64 23.73 8.66
C THR A 96 -13.16 23.88 8.75
N ALA A 97 -13.92 22.78 8.66
CA ALA A 97 -15.38 22.78 8.78
C ALA A 97 -15.87 22.74 10.24
N GLY A 98 -15.09 22.19 11.17
CA GLY A 98 -15.42 22.11 12.59
C GLY A 98 -15.07 23.37 13.40
N PHE A 99 -14.29 24.29 12.84
CA PHE A 99 -13.97 25.60 13.41
C PHE A 99 -14.87 26.74 12.86
N ARG A 100 -15.97 26.41 12.17
CA ARG A 100 -17.03 27.33 11.76
C ARG A 100 -18.35 26.90 12.37
#